data_AF-A0A2V7N133-F1
#
_entry.id   AF-A0A2V7N133-F1
#
_cell.length_a   1.000
_cell.length_b   1.000
_cell.length_c   1.000
_cell.angle_alpha   90.00
_cell.angle_beta   90.00
_cell.angle_gamma   90.00
#
_symmetry.space_group_name_H-M   'P 1'
#
loop_
_entity.id
_entity.type
_entity.pdbx_description
1 polymer ?
#
loop_
_entity_poly.entity_id
_entity_poly.type
_entity_poly.pdbx_seq_one_letter_code
_entity_poly.pdbx_strand_id
1 'polypeptide(L)' 'EHAAGEVGALERVRSSRPDSSYLVHKIQGTQTTVGGSGARMPFGCSGASCLDNATINLIRNWILQGAQNN' A
#
# COMPACT_ATOMS: atom_id res chain seq x y z
N GLU A 1 4.58 -4.51 -20.74
CA GLU A 1 3.58 -4.06 -19.75
C GLU A 1 4.05 -4.46 -18.34
N HIS A 2 3.96 -3.62 -17.31
CA HIS A 2 4.33 -4.02 -15.94
C HIS A 2 3.23 -3.62 -14.95
N ALA A 3 2.06 -4.24 -15.10
CA ALA A 3 1.05 -4.22 -14.05
C ALA A 3 1.58 -5.00 -12.85
N ALA A 4 1.41 -4.45 -11.64
CA ALA A 4 1.66 -5.20 -10.43
C ALA A 4 0.68 -6.38 -10.40
N GLY A 5 1.18 -7.61 -10.61
CA GLY A 5 0.35 -8.80 -10.52
C GLY A 5 -0.32 -8.84 -9.14
N GLU A 6 -1.63 -9.08 -9.11
CA GLU A 6 -2.30 -9.41 -7.86
C GLU A 6 -1.67 -10.69 -7.34
N VAL A 7 -0.84 -10.57 -6.30
CA VAL A 7 -0.45 -11.73 -5.52
C VAL A 7 -1.72 -12.10 -4.76
N GLY A 8 -2.53 -13.02 -5.29
CA GLY A 8 -3.81 -13.42 -4.69
C GLY A 8 -3.70 -13.90 -3.23
N ALA A 9 -2.49 -14.17 -2.75
CA ALA A 9 -2.19 -14.49 -1.36
C ALA A 9 -2.03 -13.25 -0.44
N LEU A 10 -1.88 -12.03 -0.97
CA LEU A 10 -1.66 -10.82 -0.19
C LEU A 10 -2.92 -9.96 -0.13
N GLU A 11 -3.48 -9.83 1.06
CA GLU A 11 -4.65 -8.99 1.30
C GLU A 11 -4.30 -7.51 1.11
N ARG A 12 -5.04 -6.82 0.23
CA ARG A 12 -4.83 -5.39 -0.04
C ARG A 12 -4.98 -4.55 1.23
N VAL A 13 -6.04 -4.81 1.99
CA VAL A 13 -6.37 -4.09 3.22
C VAL A 13 -6.72 -5.11 4.29
N ARG A 14 -5.85 -5.21 5.31
CA ARG A 14 -6.06 -6.02 6.49
C ARG A 14 -6.55 -5.16 7.64
N SER A 15 -7.83 -5.30 7.94
CA SER A 15 -8.51 -4.55 9.00
C SER A 15 -7.72 -4.59 10.31
N SER A 16 -7.56 -3.43 10.94
CA SER A 16 -6.77 -3.19 12.16
C SER A 16 -5.28 -3.55 12.07
N ARG A 17 -4.75 -3.86 10.87
CA ARG A 17 -3.35 -4.22 10.64
C ARG A 17 -2.75 -3.49 9.42
N PRO A 18 -2.48 -2.18 9.54
CA PRO A 18 -1.89 -1.40 8.45
C PRO A 18 -0.53 -1.96 7.99
N ASP A 19 0.33 -2.41 8.91
CA ASP A 19 1.66 -2.94 8.60
C ASP A 19 1.67 -4.30 7.90
N SER A 20 0.53 -4.99 7.87
CA SER A 20 0.36 -6.24 7.11
C SER A 20 -0.52 -6.04 5.87
N SER A 21 -0.96 -4.82 5.60
CA SER A 21 -1.82 -4.51 4.45
C SER A 21 -0.97 -4.25 3.22
N TYR A 22 -1.20 -5.00 2.16
CA TYR A 22 -0.38 -4.89 0.95
C TYR A 22 -0.45 -3.50 0.30
N LEU A 23 -1.59 -2.80 0.42
CA LEU A 23 -1.75 -1.41 -0.03
C LEU A 23 -0.67 -0.49 0.57
N VAL A 24 -0.39 -0.63 1.88
CA VAL A 24 0.59 0.20 2.59
C VAL A 24 2.00 -0.05 2.03
N HIS A 25 2.35 -1.32 1.79
CA HIS A 25 3.62 -1.65 1.16
C HIS A 25 3.75 -1.08 -0.26
N LYS A 26 2.67 -1.07 -1.04
CA LYS A 26 2.69 -0.53 -2.41
C LYS A 26 2.88 0.98 -2.46
N ILE A 27 2.26 1.73 -1.56
CA ILE A 27 2.40 3.20 -1.52
C ILE A 27 3.71 3.65 -0.84
N GLN A 28 4.32 2.79 -0.02
CA GLN A 28 5.64 3.02 0.59
C GLN A 28 6.81 2.51 -0.26
N GLY A 29 6.57 1.61 -1.22
CA GLY A 29 7.62 1.03 -2.06
C GLY A 29 8.32 -0.18 -1.44
N THR A 30 7.74 -0.80 -0.41
CA THR A 30 8.29 -1.97 0.31
C THR A 30 7.61 -3.28 -0.09
N GLN A 31 6.82 -3.30 -1.16
CA GLN A 31 6.08 -4.48 -1.62
C GLN A 31 6.96 -5.72 -1.86
N THR A 32 8.20 -5.53 -2.30
CA THR A 32 9.12 -6.65 -2.55
C THR A 32 9.61 -7.32 -1.27
N THR A 33 9.52 -6.66 -0.11
CA THR A 33 9.93 -7.25 1.19
C THR A 33 8.90 -8.21 1.76
N VAL A 34 7.67 -8.20 1.25
CA VAL A 34 6.55 -9.03 1.71
C VAL A 34 6.10 -10.06 0.66
N GLY A 35 6.98 -10.39 -0.30
CA GLY A 35 6.66 -11.32 -1.39
C GLY A 35 5.76 -10.74 -2.49
N GLY A 36 5.57 -9.41 -2.48
CA GLY A 36 4.89 -8.68 -3.54
C GLY A 36 5.77 -8.42 -4.76
N SER A 37 5.17 -7.77 -5.76
CA SER A 37 5.82 -7.52 -7.04
C SER A 37 5.43 -6.16 -7.66
N GLY A 38 6.15 -5.79 -8.72
CA GLY A 38 5.98 -4.53 -9.44
C GLY A 38 6.57 -3.32 -8.71
N ALA A 39 6.37 -2.13 -9.28
CA ALA A 39 6.90 -0.88 -8.74
C ALA A 39 6.04 -0.31 -7.59
N ARG A 40 6.59 0.70 -6.90
CA ARG A 40 5.85 1.57 -5.98
C ARG A 40 4.67 2.23 -6.70
N MET A 41 3.58 2.46 -5.97
CA MET A 41 2.42 3.21 -6.44
C MET A 41 2.42 4.63 -5.85
N PRO A 42 2.02 5.66 -6.62
CA PRO A 42 1.60 5.59 -8.03
C PRO A 42 2.78 5.23 -8.94
N PHE A 43 2.49 4.52 -10.04
CA PHE A 43 3.53 4.10 -10.97
C PHE A 43 4.24 5.32 -11.57
N GLY A 44 5.57 5.30 -11.60
CA GLY A 44 6.38 6.43 -12.09
C GLY A 44 6.47 7.60 -11.13
N CYS A 45 5.93 7.50 -9.91
CA CYS A 45 6.11 8.57 -8.93
C CYS A 45 7.58 8.72 -8.52
N SER A 46 8.03 9.97 -8.43
CA SER A 46 9.34 10.38 -7.93
C SER A 46 9.21 11.69 -7.15
N GLY A 47 9.88 11.76 -6.00
CA GLY A 47 9.84 12.93 -5.11
C GLY A 47 8.40 13.32 -4.73
N ALA A 48 8.04 14.57 -5.01
CA ALA A 48 6.74 15.16 -4.67
C ALA A 48 5.53 14.59 -5.43
N SER A 49 5.74 13.78 -6.47
CA SER A 49 4.64 13.10 -7.19
C SER A 49 4.21 11.80 -6.53
N CYS A 50 4.99 11.29 -5.55
CA CYS A 50 4.55 10.20 -4.70
C CYS A 50 3.61 10.72 -3.60
N LEU A 51 2.79 9.84 -3.03
CA LEU A 51 2.05 10.16 -1.82
C LEU A 51 3.06 10.56 -0.72
N ASP A 52 2.76 11.67 -0.05
CA ASP A 52 3.51 12.15 1.09
C ASP A 52 3.23 11.30 2.33
N ASN A 53 4.09 11.43 3.35
CA ASN A 53 3.95 10.63 4.57
C ASN A 53 2.66 10.95 5.33
N ALA A 54 2.11 12.17 5.27
CA ALA A 54 0.88 12.49 5.97
C ALA A 54 -0.32 11.76 5.35
N THR A 55 -0.41 11.74 4.02
CA THR A 55 -1.45 10.97 3.32
C THR A 55 -1.30 9.47 3.58
N ILE A 56 -0.07 8.94 3.54
CA ILE A 56 0.17 7.52 3.87
C ILE A 56 -0.27 7.21 5.32
N ASN A 57 0.03 8.09 6.28
CA ASN A 57 -0.38 7.92 7.66
C ASN A 57 -1.90 7.99 7.84
N LEU A 58 -2.59 8.85 7.08
CA LEU A 58 -4.05 8.89 7.07
C LEU A 58 -4.65 7.55 6.63
N ILE A 59 -4.11 6.96 5.54
CA ILE A 59 -4.54 5.64 5.07
C ILE A 59 -4.25 4.57 6.13
N ARG A 60 -3.06 4.59 6.75
CA ARG A 60 -2.71 3.66 7.83
C ARG A 60 -3.67 3.76 9.02
N ASN A 61 -4.06 4.97 9.40
CA ASN A 61 -5.03 5.20 10.49
C ASN A 61 -6.42 4.68 10.13
N TRP A 62 -6.91 4.92 8.90
CA TRP A 62 -8.18 4.35 8.45
C TRP A 62 -8.18 2.81 8.52
N ILE A 63 -7.09 2.16 8.09
CA ILE A 63 -6.95 0.70 8.23
C ILE A 63 -6.92 0.29 9.70
N LEU A 64 -6.19 1.02 10.54
CA LEU A 64 -6.09 0.76 11.98
C LEU A 64 -7.45 0.83 12.67
N GLN A 65 -8.30 1.79 12.27
CA GLN A 65 -9.69 1.93 12.71
C GLN A 65 -10.64 0.86 12.17
N GLY A 66 -10.12 -0.10 11.43
CA GLY A 66 -10.87 -1.25 10.94
C GLY A 66 -11.26 -1.17 9.48
N ALA A 67 -10.73 -0.20 8.73
CA ALA A 67 -11.03 0.02 7.30
C ALA A 67 -12.54 0.18 7.05
N GLN A 68 -13.19 1.03 7.86
CA GLN A 68 -14.64 1.22 7.82
C GLN A 68 -15.12 1.68 6.44
N ASN A 69 -16.24 1.12 6.00
CA ASN A 69 -16.97 1.58 4.83
C ASN A 69 -17.84 2.78 5.26
N ASN A 70 -17.33 4.00 5.04
CA ASN A 70 -17.98 5.25 5.41
C ASN A 70 -18.83 5.80 4.27
#